data_AF-A0A212TI88-F1
#
_entry.id   AF-A0A212TI88-F1
#
_cell.length_a   1.000
_cell.length_b   1.000
_cell.length_c   1.000
_cell.angle_alpha   90.00
_cell.angle_beta   90.00
_cell.angle_gamma   90.00
#
_symmetry.space_group_name_H-M   'P 1'
#
loop_
_entity.id
_entity.type
_entity.pdbx_description
1 polymer ?
#
loop_
_entity_poly.entity_id
_entity_poly.type
_entity_poly.pdbx_seq_one_letter_code
_entity_poly.pdbx_strand_id
1 'polypeptide(L)'
;MLFRYYRVLLLLLIIGGATSSQAATPHQVRALLRLEPATKHFWCRYTLTIPAEAAPENIRLNLNKAFKVLSVNAPRSTQQRVAPYMYSVYQDTVQGIEVAYAPHNRQPRQITITYEGTLSSRFATEQVM
;
A
#
# COMPACT_ATOMS: atom_id res chain seq x y z
N MET A 1 -35.80 -44.22 -19.77
CA MET A 1 -35.98 -42.96 -19.01
C MET A 1 -34.68 -42.39 -18.40
N LEU A 2 -33.62 -43.19 -18.14
CA LEU A 2 -32.35 -42.71 -17.58
C LEU A 2 -31.61 -41.63 -18.42
N PHE A 3 -31.64 -41.74 -19.76
CA PHE A 3 -30.94 -40.81 -20.65
C PHE A 3 -31.45 -39.36 -20.60
N ARG A 4 -32.68 -39.13 -20.12
CA ARG A 4 -33.28 -37.79 -20.03
C ARG A 4 -32.70 -36.98 -18.86
N TYR A 5 -32.39 -37.64 -17.75
CA TYR A 5 -31.81 -37.01 -16.56
C TYR A 5 -30.33 -36.67 -16.73
N TYR A 6 -29.59 -37.47 -17.50
CA TYR A 6 -28.17 -37.23 -17.77
C TYR A 6 -27.95 -35.92 -18.54
N ARG A 7 -28.85 -35.57 -19.47
CA ARG A 7 -28.78 -34.32 -20.23
C ARG A 7 -29.05 -33.08 -19.36
N VAL A 8 -29.95 -33.18 -18.38
CA VAL A 8 -30.26 -32.09 -17.44
C VAL A 8 -29.11 -31.89 -16.45
N LEU A 9 -28.53 -32.99 -15.95
CA LEU A 9 -27.36 -32.95 -15.07
C LEU A 9 -26.15 -32.31 -15.76
N LEU A 10 -25.90 -32.67 -17.03
CA LEU A 10 -24.81 -32.09 -17.82
C LEU A 10 -25.00 -30.59 -18.06
N LEU A 11 -26.25 -30.14 -18.28
CA LEU A 11 -26.58 -28.73 -18.46
C LEU A 11 -26.37 -27.92 -17.17
N LEU A 12 -26.73 -28.47 -16.00
CA LEU A 12 -26.51 -27.86 -14.69
C LEU A 12 -25.01 -27.77 -14.34
N LEU A 13 -24.20 -28.74 -14.74
CA LEU A 13 -22.75 -28.72 -14.52
C LEU A 13 -22.04 -27.64 -15.37
N ILE A 14 -22.52 -27.41 -16.60
CA ILE A 14 -21.97 -26.38 -17.50
C ILE A 14 -22.37 -24.97 -17.03
N ILE A 15 -23.59 -24.80 -16.50
CA ILE A 15 -24.05 -23.50 -15.97
C ILE A 15 -23.42 -23.20 -14.59
N GLY A 16 -23.18 -24.23 -13.77
CA GLY A 16 -22.56 -24.06 -12.43
C GLY A 16 -21.06 -23.78 -12.44
N GLY A 17 -20.35 -24.06 -13.54
CA GLY A 17 -18.89 -23.90 -13.63
C GLY A 17 -18.40 -22.47 -13.95
N ALA A 18 -19.29 -21.53 -14.26
CA ALA A 18 -18.92 -20.19 -14.72
C ALA A 18 -18.84 -19.13 -13.61
N THR A 19 -18.85 -19.51 -12.32
CA THR A 19 -18.48 -18.59 -11.24
C THR A 19 -16.96 -18.46 -11.20
N SER A 20 -16.41 -17.75 -12.18
CA SER A 20 -15.05 -17.24 -12.10
C SER A 20 -14.97 -16.33 -10.89
N SER A 21 -14.27 -16.77 -9.85
CA SER A 21 -13.86 -15.89 -8.76
C SER A 21 -13.00 -14.81 -9.37
N GLN A 22 -13.55 -13.60 -9.51
CA GLN A 22 -12.73 -12.43 -9.82
C GLN A 22 -11.76 -12.27 -8.66
N ALA A 23 -10.51 -12.71 -8.85
CA ALA A 23 -9.45 -12.47 -7.90
C ALA A 23 -9.32 -10.94 -7.75
N ALA A 24 -9.45 -10.44 -6.53
CA ALA A 24 -9.26 -9.03 -6.25
C ALA A 24 -7.86 -8.61 -6.73
N THR A 25 -7.75 -7.47 -7.41
CA THR A 25 -6.44 -6.97 -7.84
C THR A 25 -5.62 -6.69 -6.58
N PRO A 26 -4.37 -7.17 -6.49
CA PRO A 26 -3.56 -6.92 -5.30
C PRO A 26 -3.14 -5.45 -5.23
N HIS A 27 -2.92 -4.96 -4.02
CA HIS A 27 -2.21 -3.70 -3.82
C HIS A 27 -0.80 -3.80 -4.41
N GLN A 28 -0.34 -2.73 -5.06
CA GLN A 28 1.01 -2.67 -5.64
C GLN A 28 1.86 -1.66 -4.89
N VAL A 29 3.12 -2.03 -4.65
CA VAL A 29 4.09 -1.18 -3.98
C VAL A 29 5.33 -1.07 -4.85
N ARG A 30 5.81 0.16 -5.04
CA ARG A 30 7.08 0.45 -5.72
C ARG A 30 7.93 1.35 -4.83
N ALA A 31 9.16 0.94 -4.56
CA ALA A 31 10.13 1.75 -3.85
C ALA A 31 11.33 2.02 -4.76
N LEU A 32 11.73 3.29 -4.86
CA LEU A 32 12.98 3.69 -5.48
C LEU A 32 13.87 4.28 -4.38
N LEU A 33 14.98 3.60 -4.12
CA LEU A 33 15.93 3.94 -3.05
C LEU A 33 17.22 4.46 -3.68
N ARG A 34 17.72 5.57 -3.14
CA ARG A 34 19.06 6.10 -3.39
C ARG A 34 19.82 6.13 -2.08
N LEU A 35 21.05 5.63 -2.09
CA LEU A 35 21.91 5.55 -0.92
C LEU A 35 23.18 6.36 -1.13
N GLU A 36 23.62 7.06 -0.09
CA GLU A 36 24.91 7.72 0.02
C GLU A 36 25.70 7.06 1.15
N PRO A 37 26.52 6.04 0.85
CA PRO A 37 27.18 5.25 1.89
C PRO A 37 28.08 6.08 2.81
N ALA A 38 28.85 7.01 2.25
CA ALA A 38 29.80 7.83 3.01
C ALA A 38 29.14 8.65 4.13
N THR A 39 27.91 9.11 3.90
CA THR A 39 27.13 9.90 4.88
C THR A 39 26.09 9.05 5.61
N LYS A 40 26.00 7.75 5.30
CA LYS A 40 24.93 6.84 5.74
C LYS A 40 23.54 7.38 5.41
N HIS A 41 23.43 8.33 4.49
CA HIS A 41 22.19 9.00 4.15
C HIS A 41 21.46 8.21 3.06
N PHE A 42 20.13 8.22 3.10
CA PHE A 42 19.33 7.64 2.05
C PHE A 42 18.15 8.54 1.71
N TRP A 43 17.68 8.37 0.49
CA TRP A 43 16.47 8.97 -0.04
C TRP A 43 15.59 7.89 -0.62
N CYS A 44 14.30 7.94 -0.37
CA CYS A 44 13.34 6.96 -0.84
C CYS A 44 12.11 7.63 -1.46
N ARG A 45 11.68 7.15 -2.62
CA ARG A 45 10.35 7.39 -3.18
C ARG A 45 9.54 6.11 -3.12
N TYR A 46 8.58 6.10 -2.22
CA TYR A 46 7.62 5.02 -2.02
C TYR A 46 6.32 5.36 -2.76
N THR A 47 5.79 4.42 -3.53
CA THR A 47 4.49 4.55 -4.22
C THR A 47 3.62 3.36 -3.89
N LEU A 48 2.45 3.62 -3.33
CA LEU A 48 1.40 2.65 -3.07
C LEU A 48 0.27 2.88 -4.07
N THR A 49 -0.12 1.82 -4.77
CA THR A 49 -1.29 1.79 -5.65
C THR A 49 -2.32 0.83 -5.07
N ILE A 50 -3.50 1.35 -4.78
CA ILE A 50 -4.65 0.61 -4.28
C ILE A 50 -5.70 0.57 -5.40
N PRO A 51 -6.17 -0.62 -5.80
CA PRO A 51 -7.17 -0.74 -6.85
C PRO A 51 -8.55 -0.28 -6.34
N ALA A 52 -9.44 0.07 -7.28
CA ALA A 52 -10.69 0.76 -7.00
C ALA A 52 -11.63 -0.03 -6.06
N GLU A 53 -11.68 -1.35 -6.24
CA GLU A 53 -12.51 -2.30 -5.48
C GLU A 53 -12.15 -2.35 -3.98
N ALA A 54 -10.90 -2.02 -3.64
CA ALA A 54 -10.37 -2.12 -2.29
C ALA A 54 -9.95 -0.75 -1.74
N ALA A 55 -10.38 0.35 -2.38
CA ALA A 55 -9.89 1.69 -2.08
C ALA A 55 -10.63 2.30 -0.87
N PRO A 56 -10.00 2.43 0.32
CA PRO A 56 -10.69 2.84 1.54
C PRO A 56 -10.65 4.35 1.70
N GLU A 57 -11.76 5.02 2.02
CA GLU A 57 -11.88 6.50 2.10
C GLU A 57 -10.74 7.20 2.84
N ASN A 58 -10.24 6.59 3.92
CA ASN A 58 -9.11 7.08 4.70
C ASN A 58 -7.97 6.07 4.66
N ILE A 59 -6.76 6.54 4.32
CA ILE A 59 -5.55 5.74 4.31
C ILE A 59 -4.55 6.37 5.29
N ARG A 60 -4.03 5.54 6.19
CA ARG A 60 -2.93 5.91 7.09
C ARG A 60 -1.72 5.04 6.80
N LEU A 61 -0.59 5.68 6.54
CA LEU A 61 0.71 5.04 6.39
C LEU A 61 1.60 5.47 7.54
N ASN A 62 2.34 4.53 8.11
CA ASN A 62 3.24 4.81 9.23
C ASN A 62 4.68 4.84 8.72
N LEU A 63 5.41 5.89 9.07
CA LEU A 63 6.83 6.05 8.81
C LEU A 63 7.58 6.14 10.14
N ASN A 64 8.80 5.62 10.18
CA ASN A 64 9.66 5.77 11.35
C ASN A 64 9.87 7.28 11.64
N LYS A 65 9.72 7.68 12.90
CA LYS A 65 9.86 9.08 13.34
C LYS A 65 11.23 9.69 13.05
N ALA A 66 12.27 8.87 12.89
CA ALA A 66 13.63 9.32 12.56
C ALA A 66 13.80 9.76 11.10
N PHE A 67 12.85 9.45 10.21
CA PHE A 67 12.91 9.81 8.80
C PHE A 67 12.16 11.12 8.54
N LYS A 68 12.65 11.93 7.62
CA LYS A 68 12.03 13.21 7.28
C LYS A 68 11.22 13.05 6.00
N VAL A 69 9.90 13.31 6.09
CA VAL A 69 9.05 13.39 4.90
C VAL A 69 9.37 14.67 4.13
N LEU A 70 9.69 14.53 2.85
CA LEU A 70 9.96 15.63 1.94
C LEU A 70 8.73 16.04 1.15
N SER A 71 7.93 15.06 0.71
CA SER A 71 6.68 15.31 0.00
C SER A 71 5.71 14.15 0.11
N VAL A 72 4.42 14.47 0.13
CA VAL A 72 3.33 13.53 -0.07
C VAL A 72 2.55 13.98 -1.30
N ASN A 73 2.29 13.06 -2.22
CA ASN A 73 1.45 13.28 -3.38
C ASN A 73 0.39 12.18 -3.42
N ALA A 74 -0.87 12.58 -3.23
CA ALA A 74 -2.03 11.72 -3.36
C ALA A 74 -3.06 12.39 -4.28
N PRO A 75 -3.03 12.12 -5.59
CA PRO A 75 -3.96 12.74 -6.53
C PRO A 75 -5.41 12.46 -6.13
N ARG A 76 -6.28 13.48 -6.24
CA ARG A 76 -7.72 13.40 -5.91
C ARG A 76 -8.03 13.16 -4.42
N SER A 77 -7.04 13.30 -3.54
CA SER A 77 -7.30 13.39 -2.11
C SER A 77 -8.01 14.71 -1.78
N THR A 78 -8.89 14.66 -0.78
CA THR A 78 -9.53 15.83 -0.19
C THR A 78 -8.68 16.42 0.93
N GLN A 79 -7.86 15.58 1.56
CA GLN A 79 -6.97 15.99 2.64
C GLN A 79 -5.69 15.14 2.65
N GLN A 80 -4.56 15.77 2.96
CA GLN A 80 -3.29 15.13 3.23
C GLN A 80 -2.70 15.73 4.51
N ARG A 81 -2.24 14.88 5.43
CA ARG A 81 -1.65 15.32 6.70
C ARG A 81 -0.48 14.42 7.07
N VAL A 82 0.58 15.03 7.58
CA VAL A 82 1.69 14.32 8.25
C VAL A 82 1.72 14.77 9.70
N ALA A 83 1.57 13.84 10.63
CA ALA A 83 1.56 14.15 12.06
C ALA A 83 2.15 13.00 12.89
N PRO A 84 2.76 13.28 14.05
CA PRO A 84 3.13 12.25 15.00
C PRO A 84 1.90 11.46 15.47
N TYR A 85 2.03 10.15 15.59
CA TYR A 85 0.99 9.25 16.08
C TYR A 85 1.59 8.26 17.08
N MET A 86 0.91 8.07 18.21
CA MET A 86 1.34 7.12 19.23
C MET A 86 0.95 5.70 18.81
N TYR A 87 1.94 4.85 18.60
CA TYR A 87 1.75 3.44 18.28
C TYR A 87 1.78 2.63 19.57
N SER A 88 0.58 2.38 20.11
CA SER A 88 0.36 1.82 21.45
C SER A 88 1.09 0.50 21.71
N VAL A 89 1.20 -0.36 20.69
CA VAL A 89 1.85 -1.68 20.80
C VAL A 89 3.32 -1.58 21.21
N TYR A 90 4.03 -0.55 20.73
CA TYR A 90 5.45 -0.35 21.03
C TYR A 90 5.71 0.81 21.99
N GLN A 91 4.64 1.46 22.48
CA GLN A 91 4.72 2.70 23.27
C GLN A 91 5.64 3.75 22.64
N ASP A 92 5.70 3.77 21.31
CA ASP A 92 6.57 4.66 20.56
C ASP A 92 5.76 5.51 19.57
N THR A 93 6.33 6.62 19.16
CA THR A 93 5.75 7.52 18.17
C THR A 93 6.22 7.15 16.77
N VAL A 94 5.30 7.17 15.83
CA VAL A 94 5.56 7.09 14.39
C VAL A 94 5.10 8.37 13.73
N GLN A 95 5.61 8.66 12.54
CA GLN A 95 5.02 9.68 11.68
C GLN A 95 3.87 9.04 10.90
N GLY A 96 2.64 9.47 11.18
CA GLY A 96 1.46 9.08 10.42
C GLY A 96 1.27 10.00 9.22
N ILE A 97 1.22 9.40 8.03
CA ILE A 97 0.79 10.05 6.79
C ILE A 97 -0.66 9.65 6.55
N GLU A 98 -1.57 10.61 6.69
CA GLU A 98 -3.00 10.44 6.53
C GLU A 98 -3.45 11.06 5.20
N VAL A 99 -4.20 10.28 4.42
CA VAL A 99 -4.77 10.70 3.15
C VAL A 99 -6.25 10.36 3.15
N ALA A 100 -7.09 11.38 3.00
CA ALA A 100 -8.53 11.22 2.86
C ALA A 100 -8.96 11.44 1.40
N TYR A 101 -9.98 10.72 0.97
CA TYR A 101 -10.61 10.85 -0.34
C TYR A 101 -12.11 11.08 -0.17
N ALA A 102 -12.72 11.67 -1.19
CA ALA A 102 -14.17 11.82 -1.22
C ALA A 102 -14.87 10.45 -1.09
N PRO A 103 -15.98 10.39 -0.34
CA PRO A 103 -16.72 9.15 -0.16
C PRO A 103 -17.30 8.66 -1.48
N HIS A 104 -17.49 7.34 -1.60
CA HIS A 104 -18.03 6.68 -2.80
C HIS A 104 -17.20 6.85 -4.10
N ASN A 105 -15.97 7.37 -4.02
CA ASN A 105 -15.09 7.47 -5.18
C ASN A 105 -14.45 6.11 -5.49
N ARG A 106 -14.99 5.40 -6.50
CA ARG A 106 -14.53 4.07 -6.96
C ARG A 106 -13.36 4.14 -7.94
N GLN A 107 -12.39 4.97 -7.64
CA GLN A 107 -11.22 5.15 -8.49
C GLN A 107 -9.98 4.53 -7.83
N PRO A 108 -9.02 4.02 -8.60
CA PRO A 108 -7.74 3.59 -8.06
C PRO A 108 -7.03 4.73 -7.33
N ARG A 109 -6.34 4.42 -6.25
CA ARG A 109 -5.67 5.43 -5.42
C ARG A 109 -4.19 5.21 -5.49
N GLN A 110 -3.47 6.30 -5.70
CA GLN A 110 -2.02 6.30 -5.74
C GLN A 110 -1.51 7.29 -4.72
N ILE A 111 -0.64 6.81 -3.84
CA ILE A 111 0.01 7.65 -2.83
C ILE A 111 1.51 7.52 -3.05
N THR A 112 2.16 8.63 -3.35
CA THR A 112 3.61 8.72 -3.44
C THR A 112 4.14 9.51 -2.26
N ILE A 113 5.04 8.91 -1.48
CA ILE A 113 5.75 9.54 -0.39
C ILE A 113 7.22 9.61 -0.76
N THR A 114 7.81 10.78 -0.61
CA THR A 114 9.26 10.96 -0.69
C THR A 114 9.76 11.30 0.70
N TYR A 115 10.77 10.58 1.18
CA TYR A 115 11.36 10.78 2.49
C TYR A 115 12.86 10.48 2.46
N GLU A 116 13.56 11.02 3.44
CA GLU A 116 15.00 10.83 3.64
C GLU A 116 15.31 10.45 5.07
N GLY A 117 16.53 9.97 5.30
CA GLY A 117 16.99 9.67 6.64
C GLY A 117 18.40 9.10 6.64
N THR A 118 18.86 8.73 7.83
CA THR A 118 20.14 8.08 8.03
C THR A 118 19.93 6.60 8.34
N LEU A 119 20.75 5.74 7.73
CA LEU A 119 20.82 4.34 8.12
C LEU A 119 21.36 4.24 9.53
N SER A 120 20.68 3.44 10.35
CA SER A 120 21.20 3.04 11.65
C SER A 120 22.53 2.30 11.47
N SER A 121 23.45 2.52 12.40
CA SER A 121 24.74 1.82 12.48
C SER A 121 24.60 0.29 12.48
N ARG A 122 23.46 -0.26 12.91
CA ARG A 122 23.17 -1.70 12.85
C ARG A 122 23.07 -2.27 11.44
N PHE A 123 22.92 -1.40 10.43
CA PHE A 123 22.84 -1.75 9.02
C PHE A 123 24.09 -1.33 8.24
N ALA A 124 25.10 -0.75 8.91
CA ALA A 124 26.39 -0.44 8.31
C ALA A 124 27.29 -1.68 8.42
N THR A 125 28.01 -2.01 7.34
CA THR A 125 29.13 -2.96 7.39
C THR A 125 30.38 -2.25 7.88
N GLU A 126 31.38 -2.98 8.38
CA GLU A 126 32.67 -2.40 8.85
C GLU A 126 33.34 -1.48 7.82
N GLN A 127 33.13 -1.74 6.53
CA GLN A 127 33.65 -0.94 5.43
C GLN A 127 33.07 0.47 5.32
N VAL A 128 31.99 0.76 6.04
CA VAL A 128 31.27 2.04 6.04
C VAL A 128 31.08 2.57 7.47
N MET A 129 31.65 1.90 8.49
CA MET A 129 31.62 2.41 9.87
C MET A 129 32.53 3.62 10.02
#